data_AF-A0A2M6W0D8-F1
#
_entry.id   AF-A0A2M6W0D8-F1
#
_cell.length_a   1.000
_cell.length_b   1.000
_cell.length_c   1.000
_cell.angle_alpha   90.00
_cell.angle_beta   90.00
_cell.angle_gamma   90.00
#
_symmetry.space_group_name_H-M   'P 1'
#
loop_
_entity.id
_entity.type
_entity.pdbx_description
1 polymer ?
#
loop_
_entity_poly.entity_id
_entity_poly.type
_entity_poly.pdbx_seq_one_letter_code
_entity_poly.pdbx_strand_id
1 'polypeptide(L)'
;LSSLLKSAIPIIDAIEITAETCTNVHYKKALHDSTEKVQTGTPLSEILAEDDALFPPIVTEMIMVGERSGEVDQLLSELADFYGKAVDKTMKNFTTIIEPVIILGLGLAVGGIAVAVIMPMYTLMQNF
;
A
#
# COMPACT_ATOMS: atom_id res chain seq x y z
N LEU A 1 -8.05 7.13 -9.27
CA LEU A 1 -9.20 6.62 -10.07
C LEU A 1 -10.57 6.84 -9.42
N SER A 2 -10.96 6.12 -8.34
CA SER A 2 -12.31 6.23 -7.73
C SER A 2 -12.77 7.69 -7.48
N SER A 3 -11.92 8.53 -6.89
CA SER A 3 -12.23 9.94 -6.62
C SER A 3 -12.53 10.77 -7.88
N LEU A 4 -11.87 10.46 -9.00
CA LEU A 4 -12.06 11.14 -10.28
C LEU A 4 -13.38 10.73 -10.92
N LEU A 5 -13.69 9.43 -10.90
CA LEU A 5 -14.98 8.91 -11.41
C LEU A 5 -16.16 9.44 -10.61
N LYS A 6 -16.02 9.52 -9.27
CA LYS A 6 -17.03 10.14 -8.40
C LYS A 6 -17.23 11.64 -8.68
N SER A 7 -16.24 12.28 -9.27
CA SER A 7 -16.29 13.68 -9.73
C SER A 7 -16.83 13.80 -11.16
N ALA A 8 -17.45 12.75 -11.70
CA ALA A 8 -18.02 12.67 -13.05
C ALA A 8 -17.02 12.95 -14.18
N ILE A 9 -15.72 12.72 -13.93
CA ILE A 9 -14.70 12.77 -14.97
C ILE A 9 -14.83 11.52 -15.84
N PRO A 10 -14.82 11.64 -17.19
CA PRO A 10 -14.88 10.48 -18.08
C PRO A 10 -13.81 9.44 -17.76
N ILE A 11 -14.16 8.16 -17.90
CA ILE A 11 -13.28 7.04 -17.46
C ILE A 11 -11.91 7.05 -18.15
N ILE A 12 -11.87 7.41 -19.44
CA ILE A 12 -10.63 7.50 -20.22
C ILE A 12 -9.70 8.57 -19.61
N ASP A 13 -10.23 9.77 -19.37
CA ASP A 13 -9.47 10.87 -18.75
C ASP A 13 -9.05 10.51 -17.31
N ALA A 14 -9.93 9.84 -16.56
CA ALA A 14 -9.66 9.45 -15.19
C ALA A 14 -8.54 8.39 -15.09
N ILE A 15 -8.46 7.46 -16.04
CA ILE A 15 -7.37 6.48 -16.14
C ILE A 15 -6.07 7.19 -16.49
N GLU A 16 -6.09 8.08 -17.50
CA GLU A 16 -4.91 8.83 -17.94
C GLU A 16 -4.31 9.68 -16.82
N ILE A 17 -5.13 10.48 -16.12
CA ILE A 17 -4.69 11.28 -14.96
C ILE A 17 -4.15 10.38 -13.85
N THR A 18 -4.77 9.20 -13.63
CA THR A 18 -4.28 8.24 -12.64
C THR A 18 -2.92 7.66 -13.05
N ALA A 19 -2.70 7.39 -14.35
CA ALA A 19 -1.43 6.92 -14.89
C ALA A 19 -0.31 7.97 -14.70
N GLU A 20 -0.60 9.24 -14.97
CA GLU A 20 0.35 10.34 -14.80
C GLU A 20 0.75 10.57 -13.33
N THR A 21 -0.19 10.35 -12.40
CA THR A 21 0.04 10.49 -10.96
C THR A 21 0.79 9.28 -10.37
N CYS A 22 0.79 8.13 -11.05
CA CYS A 22 1.40 6.91 -10.54
C CYS A 22 2.93 6.97 -10.65
N THR A 23 3.62 6.78 -9.53
CA THR A 23 5.09 6.77 -9.47
C THR A 23 5.71 5.43 -9.87
N ASN A 24 4.96 4.34 -9.79
CA ASN A 24 5.44 3.02 -10.17
C ASN A 24 5.34 2.82 -11.68
N VAL A 25 6.48 2.56 -12.34
CA VAL A 25 6.58 2.41 -13.79
C VAL A 25 5.72 1.27 -14.36
N HIS A 26 5.53 0.18 -13.61
CA HIS A 26 4.72 -0.95 -14.05
C HIS A 26 3.22 -0.59 -14.06
N TYR A 27 2.73 0.00 -12.97
CA TYR A 27 1.35 0.49 -12.90
C TYR A 27 1.08 1.61 -13.90
N LYS A 28 2.02 2.55 -14.06
CA LYS A 28 1.91 3.63 -15.04
C LYS A 28 1.77 3.09 -16.46
N LYS A 29 2.64 2.13 -16.84
CA LYS A 29 2.56 1.49 -18.16
C LYS A 29 1.23 0.75 -18.34
N ALA A 30 0.85 -0.08 -17.37
CA ALA A 30 -0.40 -0.83 -17.43
C ALA A 30 -1.63 0.08 -17.58
N LEU A 31 -1.65 1.22 -16.88
CA LEU A 31 -2.74 2.20 -16.97
C LEU A 31 -2.76 2.94 -18.31
N HIS A 32 -1.61 3.33 -18.87
CA HIS A 32 -1.56 3.91 -20.22
C HIS A 32 -2.02 2.92 -21.30
N ASP A 33 -1.52 1.68 -21.24
CA ASP A 33 -1.95 0.61 -22.14
C ASP A 33 -3.48 0.36 -22.01
N SER A 34 -4.02 0.53 -20.81
CA SER A 34 -5.47 0.46 -20.55
C SER A 34 -6.24 1.61 -21.19
N THR A 35 -5.72 2.84 -21.16
CA THR A 35 -6.37 4.01 -21.81
C THR A 35 -6.62 3.72 -23.30
N GLU A 36 -5.62 3.22 -24.03
CA GLU A 36 -5.73 2.91 -25.46
C GLU A 36 -6.75 1.79 -25.74
N LYS A 37 -6.70 0.70 -24.97
CA LYS A 37 -7.60 -0.45 -25.16
C LYS A 37 -9.05 -0.12 -24.81
N VAL A 38 -9.29 0.65 -23.75
CA VAL A 38 -10.64 1.09 -23.37
C VAL A 38 -11.26 1.98 -24.47
N GLN A 39 -10.46 2.83 -25.14
CA GLN A 39 -10.94 3.61 -26.29
C GLN A 39 -11.40 2.73 -27.46
N THR A 40 -10.81 1.55 -27.64
CA THR A 40 -11.22 0.58 -28.66
C THR A 40 -12.44 -0.26 -28.27
N GLY A 41 -12.96 -0.07 -27.05
CA GLY A 41 -14.16 -0.75 -26.54
C GLY A 41 -13.89 -2.03 -25.74
N THR A 42 -12.64 -2.34 -25.44
CA THR A 42 -12.30 -3.46 -24.55
C THR A 42 -12.64 -3.08 -23.10
N PRO A 43 -13.35 -3.95 -22.34
CA PRO A 43 -13.65 -3.71 -20.93
C PRO A 43 -12.39 -3.54 -20.08
N LEU A 44 -12.41 -2.60 -19.13
CA LEU A 44 -11.29 -2.36 -18.21
C LEU A 44 -10.97 -3.61 -17.39
N SER A 45 -11.99 -4.35 -16.95
CA SER A 45 -11.79 -5.58 -16.19
C SER A 45 -10.99 -6.65 -16.94
N GLU A 46 -11.19 -6.77 -18.26
CA GLU A 46 -10.47 -7.72 -19.12
C GLU A 46 -9.01 -7.29 -19.30
N ILE A 47 -8.78 -5.99 -19.51
CA ILE A 47 -7.42 -5.44 -19.68
C ILE A 47 -6.59 -5.62 -18.41
N LEU A 48 -7.16 -5.28 -17.26
CA LEU A 48 -6.47 -5.41 -15.97
C LEU A 48 -6.23 -6.87 -15.58
N ALA A 49 -7.05 -7.81 -16.05
CA ALA A 49 -6.87 -9.24 -15.85
C ALA A 49 -5.71 -9.84 -16.66
N GLU A 50 -5.12 -9.09 -17.60
CA GLU A 50 -3.90 -9.55 -18.30
C GLU A 50 -2.67 -9.61 -17.38
N ASP A 51 -2.68 -8.88 -16.25
CA ASP A 51 -1.58 -8.83 -15.30
C ASP A 51 -2.05 -9.06 -13.85
N ASP A 52 -2.28 -10.33 -13.52
CA ASP A 52 -2.66 -10.80 -12.18
C ASP A 52 -1.63 -10.43 -11.08
N ALA A 53 -0.37 -10.16 -11.46
CA ALA A 53 0.66 -9.77 -10.52
C ALA A 53 0.51 -8.32 -10.07
N LEU A 54 0.03 -7.43 -10.95
CA LEU A 54 -0.26 -6.03 -10.64
C LEU A 54 -1.69 -5.84 -10.09
N PHE A 55 -2.66 -6.56 -10.64
CA PHE A 55 -4.08 -6.42 -10.31
C PHE A 55 -4.64 -7.76 -9.82
N PRO A 56 -4.75 -7.96 -8.50
CA PRO A 56 -5.29 -9.20 -7.94
C PRO A 56 -6.71 -9.48 -8.43
N PRO A 57 -7.15 -10.75 -8.48
CA PRO A 57 -8.47 -11.14 -9.02
C PRO A 57 -9.67 -10.40 -8.40
N ILE A 58 -9.60 -10.06 -7.11
CA ILE A 58 -10.66 -9.30 -6.44
C ILE A 58 -10.88 -7.91 -7.08
N VAL A 59 -9.82 -7.28 -7.59
CA VAL A 59 -9.90 -5.98 -8.26
C VAL A 59 -10.60 -6.12 -9.60
N THR A 60 -10.16 -7.10 -10.42
CA THR A 60 -10.70 -7.31 -11.76
C THR A 60 -12.14 -7.80 -11.72
N GLU A 61 -12.51 -8.67 -10.78
CA GLU A 61 -13.87 -9.13 -10.55
C GLU A 61 -14.81 -8.00 -10.12
N MET A 62 -14.41 -7.16 -9.16
CA MET A 62 -15.26 -6.04 -8.72
C MET A 62 -15.45 -5.00 -9.83
N ILE A 63 -14.42 -4.72 -10.62
CA ILE A 63 -14.55 -3.85 -11.80
C ILE A 63 -15.47 -4.50 -12.83
N MET A 64 -15.35 -5.80 -13.10
CA MET A 64 -16.23 -6.52 -14.04
C MET A 64 -17.69 -6.43 -13.62
N VAL A 65 -17.99 -6.62 -12.33
CA VAL A 65 -19.34 -6.48 -11.79
C VAL A 65 -19.84 -5.06 -11.97
N GLY A 66 -19.02 -4.06 -11.64
CA GLY A 66 -19.34 -2.65 -11.82
C GLY A 66 -19.58 -2.27 -13.28
N GLU A 67 -18.80 -2.79 -14.22
CA GLU A 67 -18.96 -2.53 -15.66
C GLU A 67 -20.26 -3.11 -16.20
N ARG A 68 -20.67 -4.29 -15.71
CA ARG A 68 -21.93 -4.94 -16.09
C ARG A 68 -23.15 -4.28 -15.47
N SER A 69 -23.05 -3.79 -14.23
CA SER A 69 -24.15 -3.10 -13.56
C SER A 69 -24.24 -1.61 -13.89
N GLY A 70 -23.17 -1.04 -14.46
CA GLY A 70 -23.04 0.40 -14.70
C GLY A 70 -22.64 1.19 -13.45
N GLU A 71 -22.20 0.53 -12.38
CA GLU A 71 -21.88 1.11 -11.06
C GLU A 71 -20.37 1.03 -10.76
N VAL A 72 -19.53 1.22 -11.80
CA VAL A 72 -18.06 1.17 -11.70
C VAL A 72 -17.51 2.16 -10.67
N ASP A 73 -18.12 3.34 -10.57
CA ASP A 73 -17.74 4.39 -9.62
C ASP A 73 -17.94 3.95 -8.16
N GLN A 74 -19.07 3.30 -7.87
CA GLN A 74 -19.38 2.77 -6.54
C GLN A 74 -18.45 1.61 -6.18
N LEU A 75 -18.29 0.62 -7.07
CA LEU A 75 -17.48 -0.57 -6.82
C LEU A 75 -15.99 -0.22 -6.67
N LEU A 76 -15.49 0.76 -7.44
CA LEU A 76 -14.14 1.29 -7.26
C LEU A 76 -13.99 2.07 -5.94
N SER A 77 -15.05 2.71 -5.43
CA SER A 77 -15.05 3.34 -4.10
C SER A 77 -14.95 2.30 -2.99
N GLU A 78 -15.70 1.19 -3.11
CA GLU A 78 -15.62 0.08 -2.15
C GLU A 78 -14.23 -0.58 -2.15
N LEU A 79 -13.64 -0.78 -3.35
CA LEU A 79 -12.26 -1.22 -3.48
C LEU A 79 -11.27 -0.25 -2.83
N ALA A 80 -11.42 1.06 -3.06
CA ALA A 80 -10.56 2.07 -2.46
C ALA A 80 -10.64 2.06 -0.93
N ASP A 81 -11.84 1.92 -0.38
CA ASP A 81 -12.06 1.82 1.07
C ASP A 81 -11.48 0.52 1.65
N PHE A 82 -11.60 -0.60 0.93
CA PHE A 82 -11.02 -1.87 1.32
C PHE A 82 -9.49 -1.79 1.43
N TYR A 83 -8.82 -1.31 0.38
CA TYR A 83 -7.37 -1.16 0.39
C TYR A 83 -6.89 -0.07 1.36
N GLY A 84 -7.64 1.03 1.52
CA GLY A 84 -7.36 2.05 2.53
C GLY A 84 -7.31 1.45 3.94
N LYS A 85 -8.34 0.67 4.31
CA LYS A 85 -8.37 -0.05 5.60
C LYS A 85 -7.23 -1.06 5.75
N ALA A 86 -6.85 -1.75 4.66
CA ALA A 86 -5.74 -2.69 4.68
C ALA A 86 -4.40 -1.99 4.95
N VAL A 87 -4.17 -0.82 4.34
CA VAL A 87 -2.99 0.01 4.58
C VAL A 87 -2.98 0.53 6.02
N ASP A 88 -4.08 1.08 6.52
CA ASP A 88 -4.19 1.59 7.89
C ASP A 88 -3.90 0.49 8.93
N LYS A 89 -4.46 -0.71 8.71
CA LYS A 89 -4.21 -1.87 9.56
C LYS A 89 -2.74 -2.27 9.55
N THR A 90 -2.13 -2.25 8.37
CA THR A 90 -0.71 -2.58 8.20
C THR A 90 0.16 -1.55 8.94
N MET A 91 -0.10 -0.25 8.78
CA MET A 91 0.62 0.82 9.48
C MET A 91 0.48 0.71 10.99
N LYS A 92 -0.71 0.39 11.50
CA LYS A 92 -0.93 0.15 12.93
C LYS A 92 -0.06 -1.00 13.44
N ASN A 93 0.01 -2.11 12.70
CA ASN A 93 0.86 -3.26 13.06
C ASN A 93 2.34 -2.89 13.06
N PHE A 94 2.81 -2.10 12.09
CA PHE A 94 4.19 -1.60 12.07
C PHE A 94 4.51 -0.78 13.33
N THR A 95 3.63 0.16 13.71
CA THR A 95 3.80 0.95 14.94
C THR A 95 3.85 0.07 16.19
N THR A 96 2.99 -0.94 16.29
CA THR A 96 2.99 -1.88 17.42
C THR A 96 4.29 -2.70 17.53
N ILE A 97 4.99 -2.96 16.43
CA ILE A 97 6.27 -3.69 16.45
C ILE A 97 7.45 -2.76 16.77
N ILE A 98 7.40 -1.51 16.31
CA ILE A 98 8.48 -0.53 16.53
C ILE A 98 8.68 -0.24 18.02
N GLU A 99 7.60 -0.14 18.79
CA GLU A 99 7.67 0.20 20.22
C GLU A 99 8.49 -0.82 21.05
N PRO A 100 8.24 -2.15 21.00
CA PRO A 100 9.09 -3.15 21.64
C PRO A 100 10.55 -3.11 21.22
N VAL A 101 10.84 -2.85 19.94
CA VAL A 101 12.21 -2.78 19.42
C VAL A 101 12.98 -1.63 20.06
N ILE A 102 12.34 -0.45 20.21
CA ILE A 102 12.92 0.70 20.88
C ILE A 102 13.21 0.40 22.36
N ILE A 103 12.27 -0.25 23.07
CA ILE A 103 12.44 -0.63 24.48
C ILE A 103 13.60 -1.61 24.66
N LEU A 104 13.72 -2.63 23.80
CA LEU A 104 14.84 -3.57 23.82
C LEU A 104 16.17 -2.86 23.55
N GLY A 105 16.21 -1.95 22.57
CA GLY A 105 17.41 -1.15 22.27
C GLY A 105 17.85 -0.27 23.45
N LEU A 106 16.90 0.42 24.11
CA LEU A 106 17.15 1.20 25.31
C LEU A 106 17.64 0.34 26.47
N GLY A 107 16.99 -0.81 26.70
CA GLY A 107 17.38 -1.75 27.73
C GLY A 107 18.81 -2.26 27.56
N LEU A 108 19.19 -2.62 26.33
CA LEU A 108 20.56 -3.04 26.00
C LEU A 108 21.57 -1.90 26.18
N ALA A 109 21.22 -0.68 25.77
CA ALA A 109 22.11 0.47 25.94
C ALA A 109 22.36 0.78 27.43
N VAL A 110 21.29 0.85 28.23
CA VAL A 110 21.39 1.11 29.68
C VAL A 110 22.11 -0.05 30.39
N GLY A 111 21.78 -1.29 30.05
CA GLY A 111 22.44 -2.47 30.59
C GLY A 111 23.94 -2.51 30.26
N GLY A 112 24.30 -2.17 29.02
CA GLY A 112 25.69 -2.08 28.58
C GLY A 112 26.49 -1.03 29.36
N ILE A 113 25.92 0.16 29.57
CA ILE A 113 26.53 1.22 30.39
C ILE A 113 26.72 0.75 31.83
N ALA A 114 25.71 0.10 32.42
CA ALA A 114 25.79 -0.39 33.78
C ALA A 114 26.92 -1.42 33.95
N VAL A 115 27.03 -2.40 33.04
CA VAL A 115 28.12 -3.40 33.07
C VAL A 115 29.48 -2.73 32.91
N ALA A 116 29.62 -1.78 31.98
CA ALA A 116 30.87 -1.06 31.72
C ALA A 116 31.37 -0.26 32.94
N VAL A 117 30.47 0.23 33.80
CA VAL A 117 30.82 0.98 35.02
C VAL A 117 31.01 0.05 36.22
N ILE A 118 30.13 -0.94 36.40
CA ILE A 118 30.13 -1.81 37.58
C ILE A 118 31.33 -2.77 37.57
N MET A 119 31.69 -3.32 36.39
CA MET A 119 32.79 -4.26 36.27
C MET A 119 34.15 -3.71 36.77
N PRO A 120 34.63 -2.53 36.33
CA PRO A 120 35.88 -1.96 36.85
C PRO A 120 35.78 -1.63 38.35
N MET A 121 34.61 -1.22 38.83
CA MET A 121 34.41 -0.92 40.25
C MET A 121 34.59 -2.16 41.13
N TYR A 122 34.09 -3.33 40.70
CA TYR A 122 34.34 -4.61 41.39
C TYR A 122 35.83 -4.98 41.41
N THR A 123 36.54 -4.80 40.29
CA THR A 123 37.97 -5.13 40.23
C THR A 123 38.81 -4.24 41.15
N LEU A 124 38.40 -2.97 41.34
CA LEU A 124 39.06 -2.07 42.28
C LEU A 124 38.83 -2.48 43.73
N MET A 125 37.61 -2.89 44.08
CA MET A 125 37.27 -3.33 45.44
C MET A 125 37.98 -4.63 45.84
N GLN A 126 38.17 -5.55 44.89
CA GLN A 126 38.82 -6.84 45.15
C GLN A 126 40.35 -6.75 45.28
N ASN A 127 40.95 -5.64 44.83
CA ASN A 127 42.38 -5.36 44.94
C ASN A 127 42.75 -4.59 46.23
N PHE A 128 41.77 -4.26 47.09
CA PHE A 128 41.96 -3.80 48.47
C PHE A 128 41.83 -4.96 49.44
#